data_AF-A0A7S4WEP7-F1
#
_entry.id   AF-A0A7S4WEP7-F1
#
_cell.length_a   1.000
_cell.length_b   1.000
_cell.length_c   1.000
_cell.angle_alpha   90.00
_cell.angle_beta   90.00
_cell.angle_gamma   90.00
#
_symmetry.space_group_name_H-M   'P 1'
#
loop_
_entity.id
_entity.type
_entity.pdbx_description
1 polymer ?
#
loop_
_entity_poly.entity_id
_entity_poly.type
_entity_poly.pdbx_seq_one_letter_code
_entity_poly.pdbx_strand_id
1 'polypeptide(L)'
;PNDVDGHGTHCAGVIGAVADNGVGVAGVASRHVQVRIMALRFIGANGGARSDAIRALEYAVAMGAKISSNSWGGGQRNSPSLEFAIESAAAAGHLFVAAAGNEAEDMDASPTTQCGPSQNLTVCVASTTSSDFLSHFSNYGARSVHVAAPGSDILSTYRAGGYSSISGTSMACPHVAGAI
;
A
#
# COMPACT_ATOMS: atom_id res chain seq x y z
N PRO A 1 -9.56 13.66 2.26
CA PRO A 1 -10.48 13.53 1.10
C PRO A 1 -11.62 12.57 1.46
N ASN A 2 -12.79 12.71 0.84
CA ASN A 2 -13.90 11.78 1.06
C ASN A 2 -13.65 10.45 0.32
N ASP A 3 -13.71 9.33 1.04
CA ASP A 3 -13.57 7.99 0.49
C ASP A 3 -14.95 7.42 0.10
N VAL A 4 -15.15 7.21 -1.20
CA VAL A 4 -16.42 6.73 -1.75
C VAL A 4 -16.42 5.22 -2.00
N ASP A 5 -15.28 4.55 -1.81
CA ASP A 5 -15.11 3.11 -2.07
C ASP A 5 -14.93 2.33 -0.75
N GLY A 6 -14.08 2.84 0.13
CA GLY A 6 -13.77 2.26 1.44
C GLY A 6 -12.39 1.62 1.53
N HIS A 7 -11.78 1.29 0.39
CA HIS A 7 -10.43 0.71 0.34
C HIS A 7 -9.36 1.61 0.97
N GLY A 8 -9.39 2.91 0.68
CA GLY A 8 -8.44 3.87 1.26
C GLY A 8 -8.61 4.02 2.77
N THR A 9 -9.86 4.05 3.25
CA THR A 9 -10.18 4.07 4.69
C THR A 9 -9.70 2.80 5.38
N HIS A 10 -9.85 1.64 4.72
CA HIS A 10 -9.38 0.35 5.24
C HIS A 10 -7.86 0.32 5.39
N CYS A 11 -7.12 0.72 4.35
CA CYS A 11 -5.67 0.81 4.39
C CYS A 11 -5.18 1.79 5.48
N ALA A 12 -5.82 2.95 5.60
CA ALA A 12 -5.47 3.95 6.62
C ALA A 12 -5.68 3.41 8.05
N GLY A 13 -6.74 2.63 8.28
CA GLY A 13 -6.99 1.98 9.57
C GLY A 13 -5.92 0.95 9.95
N VAL A 14 -5.44 0.17 8.98
CA VAL A 14 -4.35 -0.80 9.21
C VAL A 14 -3.09 -0.08 9.69
N ILE A 15 -2.78 1.10 9.12
CA ILE A 15 -1.64 1.90 9.55
C ILE A 15 -1.88 2.51 10.93
N GLY A 16 -3.01 3.20 11.13
CA GLY A 16 -3.13 4.18 12.21
C GLY A 16 -4.51 4.32 12.86
N ALA A 17 -5.36 3.28 12.84
CA ALA A 17 -6.55 3.28 13.68
C ALA A 17 -6.15 3.47 15.15
N VAL A 18 -6.89 4.32 15.87
CA VAL A 18 -6.56 4.73 17.24
C VAL A 18 -6.68 3.54 18.20
N ALA A 19 -5.59 3.21 18.88
CA ALA A 19 -5.59 2.19 19.94
C ALA A 19 -6.15 2.73 21.27
N ASP A 20 -6.52 1.81 22.16
CA ASP A 20 -6.87 2.08 23.57
C ASP A 20 -8.04 3.06 23.79
N ASN A 21 -8.89 3.26 22.79
CA ASN A 21 -10.11 4.09 22.89
C ASN A 21 -11.38 3.27 23.18
N GLY A 22 -11.26 1.94 23.30
CA GLY A 22 -12.39 1.03 23.54
C GLY A 22 -13.32 0.81 22.34
N VAL A 23 -12.93 1.20 21.13
CA VAL A 23 -13.77 1.13 19.93
C VAL A 23 -12.99 0.53 18.75
N GLY A 24 -13.54 -0.50 18.12
CA GLY A 24 -13.08 -0.96 16.82
C GLY A 24 -11.75 -1.71 16.85
N VAL A 25 -10.77 -1.21 16.08
CA VAL A 25 -9.48 -1.85 15.80
C VAL A 25 -8.31 -0.92 16.15
N ALA A 26 -7.10 -1.47 16.20
CA ALA A 26 -5.86 -0.72 16.37
C ALA A 26 -4.97 -0.85 15.13
N GLY A 27 -4.40 0.27 14.67
CA GLY A 27 -3.42 0.27 13.59
C GLY A 27 -2.03 -0.12 14.07
N VAL A 28 -1.16 -0.55 13.17
CA VAL A 28 0.22 -0.98 13.49
C VAL A 28 1.02 0.12 14.17
N ALA A 29 0.91 1.37 13.69
CA ALA A 29 1.67 2.51 14.23
C ALA A 29 1.00 3.19 15.44
N SER A 30 -0.13 2.67 15.94
CA SER A 30 -1.03 3.36 16.86
C SER A 30 -0.48 3.64 18.27
N ARG A 31 0.51 2.86 18.74
CA ARG A 31 1.05 2.95 20.11
C ARG A 31 2.39 3.68 20.22
N HIS A 32 3.17 3.76 19.15
CA HIS A 32 4.59 4.13 19.24
C HIS A 32 4.89 5.51 18.65
N VAL A 33 4.06 6.00 17.73
CA VAL A 33 4.27 7.29 17.06
C VAL A 33 2.92 7.96 16.87
N GLN A 34 2.86 9.28 17.05
CA GLN A 34 1.69 10.05 16.63
C GLN A 34 1.68 10.11 15.09
N VAL A 35 1.26 9.01 14.47
CA VAL A 35 1.19 8.88 13.01
C VAL A 35 0.20 9.89 12.46
N ARG A 36 0.61 10.63 11.44
CA ARG A 36 -0.24 11.57 10.72
C ARG A 36 -0.44 11.05 9.30
N ILE A 37 -1.69 10.72 8.97
CA ILE A 37 -2.04 10.15 7.67
C ILE A 37 -2.38 11.28 6.69
N MET A 38 -1.61 11.38 5.60
CA MET A 38 -1.91 12.23 4.46
C MET A 38 -2.68 11.41 3.42
N ALA A 39 -4.00 11.54 3.39
CA ALA A 39 -4.82 10.83 2.42
C ALA A 39 -4.83 11.55 1.06
N LEU A 40 -4.34 10.88 0.02
CA LEU A 40 -4.28 11.38 -1.35
C LEU A 40 -5.11 10.50 -2.27
N ARG A 41 -6.25 11.02 -2.74
CA ARG A 41 -7.21 10.25 -3.54
C ARG A 41 -6.98 10.50 -5.02
N PHE A 42 -6.57 9.47 -5.76
CA PHE A 42 -6.48 9.51 -7.23
C PHE A 42 -7.31 8.42 -7.93
N ILE A 43 -7.86 7.46 -7.18
CA ILE A 43 -8.78 6.43 -7.68
C ILE A 43 -10.19 6.78 -7.20
N GLY A 44 -11.15 6.78 -8.12
CA GLY A 44 -12.58 6.94 -7.86
C GLY A 44 -13.40 5.78 -8.40
N ALA A 45 -14.73 5.95 -8.44
CA ALA A 45 -15.67 4.92 -8.90
C ALA A 45 -15.41 4.43 -10.35
N ASN A 46 -14.75 5.25 -11.17
CA ASN A 46 -14.43 4.95 -12.57
C ASN A 46 -12.94 4.55 -12.76
N GLY A 47 -12.24 4.19 -11.68
CA GLY A 47 -10.81 3.94 -11.69
C GLY A 47 -9.99 5.21 -11.41
N GLY A 48 -8.69 5.13 -11.70
CA GLY A 48 -7.75 6.25 -11.53
C GLY A 48 -6.70 6.26 -12.64
N ALA A 49 -6.10 7.43 -12.88
CA ALA A 49 -5.05 7.58 -13.87
C ALA A 49 -3.66 7.53 -13.22
N ARG A 50 -2.70 6.94 -13.94
CA ARG A 50 -1.31 6.89 -13.48
C ARG A 50 -0.68 8.28 -13.33
N SER A 51 -1.07 9.23 -14.16
CA SER A 51 -0.65 10.63 -14.03
C SER A 51 -1.11 11.26 -12.72
N ASP A 52 -2.27 10.88 -12.19
CA ASP A 52 -2.75 11.36 -10.89
C ASP A 52 -2.04 10.66 -9.73
N ALA A 53 -1.64 9.40 -9.90
CA ALA A 53 -0.77 8.71 -8.95
C ALA A 53 0.60 9.39 -8.83
N ILE A 54 1.20 9.80 -9.95
CA ILE A 54 2.46 10.57 -9.99
C ILE A 54 2.28 11.89 -9.24
N ARG A 55 1.22 12.66 -9.56
CA ARG A 55 0.93 13.93 -8.86
C ARG A 55 0.72 13.73 -7.36
N ALA A 56 0.08 12.64 -6.95
CA ALA A 56 -0.10 12.33 -5.54
C ALA A 56 1.25 12.06 -4.86
N LEU A 57 2.13 11.27 -5.47
CA LEU A 57 3.47 11.01 -4.94
C LEU A 57 4.29 12.30 -4.83
N GLU A 58 4.32 13.11 -5.89
CA GLU A 58 5.02 14.40 -5.91
C GLU A 58 4.50 15.34 -4.82
N TYR A 59 3.18 15.40 -4.64
CA TYR A 59 2.56 16.18 -3.57
C TYR A 59 2.95 15.66 -2.18
N ALA A 60 2.94 14.34 -1.96
CA ALA A 60 3.34 13.74 -0.69
C ALA A 60 4.78 14.12 -0.32
N VAL A 61 5.70 13.99 -1.29
CA VAL A 61 7.12 14.34 -1.13
C VAL A 61 7.26 15.84 -0.85
N ALA A 62 6.61 16.69 -1.63
CA ALA A 62 6.67 18.16 -1.47
C ALA A 62 6.14 18.62 -0.11
N MET A 63 5.12 17.93 0.43
CA MET A 63 4.54 18.20 1.74
C MET A 63 5.30 17.52 2.90
N GLY A 64 6.41 16.83 2.61
CA GLY A 64 7.32 16.27 3.62
C GLY A 64 6.90 14.91 4.17
N ALA A 65 5.98 14.19 3.52
CA ALA A 65 5.70 12.80 3.86
C ALA A 65 6.96 11.95 3.67
N LYS A 66 7.26 11.08 4.63
CA LYS A 66 8.46 10.22 4.61
C LYS A 66 8.21 8.86 3.96
N ILE A 67 6.97 8.39 4.02
CA ILE A 67 6.55 7.07 3.56
C ILE A 67 5.23 7.24 2.81
N SER A 68 5.06 6.55 1.68
CA SER A 68 3.77 6.33 1.04
C SER A 68 3.42 4.84 1.05
N SER A 69 2.15 4.53 1.34
CA SER A 69 1.59 3.18 1.23
C SER A 69 0.75 3.10 -0.04
N ASN A 70 1.18 2.29 -0.99
CA ASN A 70 0.67 2.25 -2.36
C ASN A 70 -0.04 0.93 -2.63
N SER A 71 -1.26 0.85 -2.10
CA SER A 71 -2.16 -0.31 -2.25
C SER A 71 -2.93 -0.27 -3.57
N TRP A 72 -2.23 -0.10 -4.68
CA TRP A 72 -2.79 -0.02 -6.02
C TRP A 72 -1.82 -0.63 -7.04
N GLY A 73 -2.34 -1.05 -8.18
CA GLY A 73 -1.56 -1.71 -9.23
C GLY A 73 -2.34 -1.73 -10.54
N GLY A 74 -1.80 -2.43 -11.53
CA GLY A 74 -2.46 -2.63 -12.81
C GLY A 74 -1.94 -1.75 -13.96
N GLY A 75 -2.22 -2.24 -15.17
CA GLY A 75 -1.62 -1.76 -16.41
C GLY A 75 -0.20 -2.30 -16.61
N GLN A 76 0.42 -1.95 -17.74
CA GLN A 76 1.83 -2.31 -17.97
C GLN A 76 2.72 -1.59 -16.96
N ARG A 77 3.65 -2.32 -16.31
CA ARG A 77 4.67 -1.76 -15.41
C ARG A 77 5.51 -0.69 -16.09
N ASN A 78 5.84 -0.90 -17.37
CA ASN A 78 6.74 -0.06 -18.16
C ASN A 78 6.14 1.34 -18.37
N SER A 79 6.34 2.21 -17.38
CA SER A 79 5.90 3.59 -17.39
C SER A 79 7.07 4.45 -16.96
N PRO A 80 7.92 4.90 -17.90
CA PRO A 80 9.11 5.68 -17.59
C PRO A 80 8.82 6.90 -16.70
N SER A 81 7.65 7.52 -16.86
CA SER A 81 7.22 8.65 -16.02
C SER A 81 6.94 8.28 -14.56
N LEU A 82 6.39 7.08 -14.30
CA LEU A 82 6.12 6.61 -12.94
C LEU A 82 7.42 6.14 -12.28
N GLU A 83 8.26 5.42 -13.02
CA GLU A 83 9.59 5.01 -12.56
C GLU A 83 10.43 6.23 -12.18
N PHE A 84 10.47 7.25 -13.04
CA PHE A 84 11.15 8.51 -12.75
C PHE A 84 10.60 9.21 -11.50
N ALA A 85 9.28 9.20 -11.30
CA ALA A 85 8.67 9.81 -10.11
C ALA A 85 9.04 9.04 -8.82
N ILE A 86 9.07 7.71 -8.87
CA ILE A 86 9.49 6.86 -7.74
C ILE A 86 10.98 7.08 -7.44
N GLU A 87 11.84 7.11 -8.45
CA GLU A 87 13.27 7.41 -8.29
C GLU A 87 13.51 8.81 -7.73
N SER A 88 12.74 9.81 -8.18
CA SER A 88 12.80 11.18 -7.66
C SER A 88 12.36 11.25 -6.19
N ALA A 89 11.32 10.50 -5.82
CA ALA A 89 10.88 10.38 -4.43
C ALA A 89 11.98 9.72 -3.57
N ALA A 90 12.59 8.64 -4.06
CA ALA A 90 13.70 7.97 -3.39
C ALA A 90 14.91 8.90 -3.20
N ALA A 91 15.27 9.70 -4.21
CA ALA A 91 16.33 10.70 -4.12
C ALA A 91 16.04 11.79 -3.08
N ALA A 92 14.76 12.08 -2.81
CA ALA A 92 14.31 12.96 -1.74
C ALA A 92 14.21 12.26 -0.36
N GLY A 93 14.62 11.00 -0.26
CA GLY A 93 14.57 10.20 0.97
C GLY A 93 13.15 9.73 1.35
N HIS A 94 12.25 9.62 0.37
CA HIS A 94 10.90 9.11 0.56
C HIS A 94 10.84 7.60 0.28
N LEU A 95 10.26 6.84 1.19
CA LEU A 95 10.05 5.40 1.05
C LEU A 95 8.72 5.09 0.36
N PHE A 96 8.78 4.32 -0.73
CA PHE A 96 7.61 3.89 -1.49
C PHE A 96 7.27 2.43 -1.15
N VAL A 97 6.26 2.19 -0.32
CA VAL A 97 5.80 0.82 -0.01
C VAL A 97 4.69 0.46 -0.99
N ALA A 98 4.80 -0.67 -1.68
CA ALA A 98 3.89 -1.09 -2.75
C ALA A 98 3.34 -2.50 -2.53
N ALA A 99 2.06 -2.69 -2.88
CA ALA A 99 1.43 -4.00 -2.92
C ALA A 99 1.95 -4.82 -4.13
N ALA A 100 2.23 -6.12 -3.93
CA ALA A 100 2.77 -6.97 -4.98
C ALA A 100 1.77 -7.31 -6.11
N GLY A 101 0.47 -7.23 -5.84
CA GLY A 101 -0.62 -7.62 -6.77
C GLY A 101 -1.31 -8.93 -6.34
N ASN A 102 -2.44 -9.24 -6.98
CA ASN A 102 -3.39 -10.27 -6.52
C ASN A 102 -3.74 -11.30 -7.62
N GLU A 103 -2.82 -11.55 -8.54
CA GLU A 103 -3.01 -12.39 -9.72
C GLU A 103 -2.38 -13.79 -9.57
N ALA A 104 -1.77 -14.10 -8.42
CA ALA A 104 -0.97 -15.31 -8.17
C ALA A 104 0.20 -15.50 -9.15
N GLU A 105 0.80 -14.40 -9.61
CA GLU A 105 1.85 -14.39 -10.62
C GLU A 105 3.26 -14.21 -10.03
N ASP A 106 4.25 -14.76 -10.72
CA ASP A 106 5.67 -14.48 -10.48
C ASP A 106 6.07 -13.16 -11.15
N MET A 107 6.23 -12.13 -10.33
CA MET A 107 6.64 -10.78 -10.69
C MET A 107 8.05 -10.71 -11.28
N ASP A 108 8.91 -11.71 -11.06
CA ASP A 108 10.23 -11.79 -11.71
C ASP A 108 10.11 -12.19 -13.19
N ALA A 109 9.03 -12.87 -13.57
CA ALA A 109 8.75 -13.32 -14.92
C ALA A 109 7.82 -12.38 -15.70
N SER A 110 6.77 -11.86 -15.04
CA SER A 110 5.75 -11.01 -15.65
C SER A 110 5.44 -9.81 -14.76
N PRO A 111 6.17 -8.69 -14.91
CA PRO A 111 6.03 -7.61 -13.96
C PRO A 111 4.81 -6.71 -14.30
N THR A 112 3.74 -6.81 -13.51
CA THR A 112 2.43 -6.14 -13.68
C THR A 112 2.14 -5.02 -12.67
N THR A 113 3.03 -4.83 -11.70
CA THR A 113 2.91 -3.81 -10.64
C THR A 113 4.16 -2.93 -10.61
N GLN A 114 4.21 -1.97 -9.68
CA GLN A 114 5.39 -1.15 -9.43
C GLN A 114 6.53 -1.97 -8.81
N CYS A 115 6.25 -3.22 -8.40
CA CYS A 115 7.25 -4.13 -7.90
C CYS A 115 8.20 -4.61 -8.97
N GLY A 116 9.49 -4.57 -8.64
CA GLY A 116 10.53 -4.81 -9.59
C GLY A 116 11.92 -4.85 -9.00
N PRO A 117 12.87 -5.52 -9.68
CA PRO A 117 14.25 -5.51 -9.26
C PRO A 117 14.81 -4.08 -9.29
N SER A 118 15.56 -3.73 -8.24
CA SER A 118 16.44 -2.55 -8.19
C SER A 118 15.76 -1.17 -8.19
N GLN A 119 14.70 -0.98 -7.40
CA GLN A 119 14.23 0.36 -7.05
C GLN A 119 14.71 0.74 -5.66
N ASN A 120 15.60 1.75 -5.57
CA ASN A 120 16.05 2.28 -4.28
C ASN A 120 14.84 2.84 -3.50
N LEU A 121 14.80 2.56 -2.19
CA LEU A 121 13.71 2.96 -1.28
C LEU A 121 12.30 2.56 -1.75
N THR A 122 12.18 1.44 -2.47
CA THR A 122 10.89 0.76 -2.69
C THR A 122 10.83 -0.54 -1.88
N VAL A 123 9.71 -0.76 -1.17
CA VAL A 123 9.44 -2.03 -0.47
C VAL A 123 8.22 -2.67 -1.09
N CYS A 124 8.32 -3.94 -1.48
CA CYS A 124 7.28 -4.66 -2.19
C CYS A 124 6.75 -5.78 -1.32
N VAL A 125 5.43 -5.80 -1.17
CA VAL A 125 4.76 -6.53 -0.10
C VAL A 125 3.80 -7.56 -0.67
N ALA A 126 4.13 -8.83 -0.49
CA ALA A 126 3.23 -9.96 -0.69
C ALA A 126 2.26 -10.14 0.49
N SER A 127 1.20 -10.92 0.27
CA SER A 127 0.16 -11.20 1.24
C SER A 127 0.33 -12.58 1.85
N THR A 128 0.23 -12.68 3.18
CA THR A 128 0.13 -13.95 3.91
C THR A 128 -1.22 -14.13 4.60
N THR A 129 -1.55 -15.39 4.88
CA THR A 129 -2.70 -15.82 5.68
C THR A 129 -2.35 -15.80 7.17
N SER A 130 -3.36 -15.99 8.03
CA SER A 130 -3.19 -16.16 9.48
C SER A 130 -2.40 -17.40 9.88
N SER A 131 -2.22 -18.35 8.97
CA SER A 131 -1.40 -19.56 9.13
C SER A 131 0.01 -19.42 8.54
N ASP A 132 0.42 -18.19 8.22
CA ASP A 132 1.75 -17.83 7.70
C ASP A 132 2.09 -18.45 6.33
N PHE A 133 1.07 -18.88 5.60
CA PHE A 133 1.22 -19.26 4.20
C PHE A 133 1.04 -18.03 3.30
N LEU A 134 1.70 -18.04 2.14
CA LEU A 134 1.39 -17.08 1.08
C LEU A 134 -0.09 -17.19 0.73
N SER A 135 -0.79 -16.06 0.70
CA SER A 135 -2.19 -16.01 0.27
C SER A 135 -2.30 -16.54 -1.17
N HIS A 136 -3.32 -17.35 -1.46
CA HIS A 136 -3.45 -18.01 -2.78
C HIS A 136 -3.50 -17.04 -3.98
N PHE A 137 -3.90 -15.78 -3.74
CA PHE A 137 -3.95 -14.72 -4.75
C PHE A 137 -2.66 -13.90 -4.83
N SER A 138 -1.76 -13.98 -3.84
CA SER A 138 -0.63 -13.05 -3.78
C SER A 138 0.31 -13.27 -4.94
N ASN A 139 0.68 -12.19 -5.62
CA ASN A 139 1.87 -12.22 -6.44
C ASN A 139 3.12 -12.39 -5.56
N TYR A 140 4.17 -12.95 -6.15
CA TYR A 140 5.44 -13.25 -5.50
C TYR A 140 6.59 -12.98 -6.47
N GLY A 141 7.84 -13.02 -6.00
CA GLY A 141 9.00 -12.90 -6.87
C GLY A 141 10.28 -12.83 -6.05
N ALA A 142 11.26 -13.69 -6.37
CA ALA A 142 12.45 -13.84 -5.55
C ALA A 142 13.35 -12.60 -5.54
N ARG A 143 13.25 -11.74 -6.57
CA ARG A 143 14.05 -10.52 -6.70
C ARG A 143 13.21 -9.24 -6.65
N SER A 144 11.93 -9.31 -7.02
CA SER A 144 11.04 -8.15 -7.09
C SER A 144 10.16 -7.92 -5.86
N VAL A 145 9.95 -8.95 -5.03
CA VAL A 145 9.16 -8.86 -3.79
C VAL A 145 10.09 -8.96 -2.58
N HIS A 146 9.97 -8.01 -1.66
CA HIS A 146 10.93 -7.84 -0.57
C HIS A 146 10.50 -8.52 0.73
N VAL A 147 9.19 -8.51 1.02
CA VAL A 147 8.62 -9.00 2.27
C VAL A 147 7.19 -9.45 2.06
N ALA A 148 6.66 -10.27 2.98
CA ALA A 148 5.24 -10.58 3.05
C ALA A 148 4.66 -10.13 4.40
N ALA A 149 3.39 -9.76 4.40
CA ALA A 149 2.67 -9.33 5.60
C ALA A 149 1.21 -9.80 5.56
N PRO A 150 0.50 -9.81 6.71
CA PRO A 150 -0.90 -10.24 6.76
C PRO A 150 -1.77 -9.47 5.76
N GLY A 151 -2.39 -10.21 4.84
CA GLY A 151 -3.26 -9.62 3.81
C GLY A 151 -4.52 -10.44 3.51
N SER A 152 -4.72 -11.60 4.13
CA SER A 152 -6.00 -12.32 4.08
C SER A 152 -6.86 -12.05 5.31
N ASP A 153 -8.14 -11.76 5.06
CA ASP A 153 -9.19 -11.55 6.05
C ASP A 153 -8.87 -10.47 7.09
N ILE A 154 -8.31 -9.35 6.63
CA ILE A 154 -7.85 -8.26 7.48
C ILE A 154 -9.03 -7.36 7.84
N LEU A 155 -9.38 -7.34 9.13
CA LEU A 155 -10.37 -6.41 9.68
C LEU A 155 -9.75 -5.02 9.87
N SER A 156 -10.39 -3.98 9.32
CA SER A 156 -9.99 -2.59 9.54
C SER A 156 -11.18 -1.63 9.47
N THR A 157 -10.94 -0.34 9.70
CA THR A 157 -11.93 0.73 9.55
C THR A 157 -12.47 0.78 8.14
N TYR A 158 -13.74 1.15 7.99
CA TYR A 158 -14.41 1.24 6.70
C TYR A 158 -15.31 2.48 6.63
N ARG A 159 -15.97 2.67 5.48
CA ARG A 159 -16.85 3.84 5.27
C ARG A 159 -17.90 3.98 6.37
N ALA A 160 -18.34 5.22 6.58
CA ALA A 160 -19.40 5.59 7.52
C ALA A 160 -19.14 5.12 8.97
N GLY A 161 -17.87 5.04 9.38
CA GLY A 161 -17.49 4.62 10.74
C GLY A 161 -17.62 3.12 11.01
N GLY A 162 -17.87 2.32 9.96
CA GLY A 162 -17.95 0.87 10.06
C GLY A 162 -16.59 0.18 10.06
N TYR A 163 -16.64 -1.15 10.02
CA TYR A 163 -15.47 -2.02 9.92
C TYR A 163 -15.77 -3.12 8.90
N SER A 164 -14.74 -3.61 8.22
CA SER A 164 -14.89 -4.69 7.25
C SER A 164 -13.63 -5.55 7.18
N SER A 165 -13.81 -6.85 6.93
CA SER A 165 -12.72 -7.77 6.61
C SER A 165 -12.57 -7.87 5.10
N ILE A 166 -11.40 -7.51 4.58
CA ILE A 166 -11.07 -7.63 3.16
C ILE A 166 -9.70 -8.30 2.98
N SER A 167 -9.50 -8.85 1.79
CA SER A 167 -8.30 -9.61 1.43
C SER A 167 -7.59 -8.97 0.24
N GLY A 168 -6.27 -8.93 0.29
CA GLY A 168 -5.39 -8.47 -0.79
C GLY A 168 -4.01 -8.08 -0.31
N THR A 169 -3.04 -8.06 -1.22
CA THR A 169 -1.73 -7.40 -1.00
C THR A 169 -1.89 -5.91 -0.65
N SER A 170 -3.03 -5.32 -1.04
CA SER A 170 -3.48 -4.00 -0.58
C SER A 170 -3.59 -3.86 0.93
N MET A 171 -3.85 -4.94 1.66
CA MET A 171 -3.96 -4.95 3.13
C MET A 171 -2.62 -5.32 3.78
N ALA A 172 -1.77 -6.07 3.08
CA ALA A 172 -0.40 -6.36 3.52
C ALA A 172 0.51 -5.11 3.44
N CYS A 173 0.43 -4.35 2.36
CA CYS A 173 1.17 -3.10 2.15
C CYS A 173 1.11 -2.12 3.34
N PRO A 174 -0.08 -1.75 3.87
CA PRO A 174 -0.18 -0.84 5.00
C PRO A 174 0.31 -1.42 6.33
N HIS A 175 0.35 -2.76 6.51
CA HIS A 175 0.99 -3.34 7.68
C HIS A 175 2.49 -3.03 7.69
N VAL A 176 3.16 -3.19 6.55
CA VAL A 176 4.60 -2.88 6.40
C VAL A 176 4.84 -1.39 6.52
N ALA A 177 4.03 -0.55 5.85
CA ALA A 177 4.18 0.90 5.95
C ALA A 177 3.97 1.43 7.38
N GLY A 178 3.10 0.82 8.17
CA GLY A 178 2.89 1.19 9.57
C GLY A 178 3.96 0.66 10.54
N ALA A 179 4.72 -0.37 10.15
CA ALA A 179 5.78 -0.95 10.97
C ALA A 179 7.13 -0.19 10.87
N ILE A 180 7.26 0.70 9.88
CA ILE A 180 8.46 1.53 9.61
C ILE A 180 8.25 2.92 10.20
#